data_AF-A0AAT9LXY3-F1
#
_entry.id   AF-A0AAT9LXY3-F1
#
_cell.length_a   1.000
_cell.length_b   1.000
_cell.length_c   1.000
_cell.angle_alpha   90.00
_cell.angle_beta   90.00
_cell.angle_gamma   90.00
#
_symmetry.space_group_name_H-M   'P 1'
#
loop_
_entity.id
_entity.type
_entity.pdbx_description
1 polymer ?
#
loop_
_entity_poly.entity_id
_entity_poly.type
_entity_poly.pdbx_seq_one_letter_code
_entity_poly.pdbx_strand_id
1 'polypeptide(L)'
;MTTPFRRRVEHVDTDASGVVHFSRYVSLMETVVLEFLEDREAGLTALAEQGVDLAVTQLQVSYSRPMTYRDVVVGHAHVEHVGGAKFRATAVLSREPDAVLATGSLTFAAVDPTTGGPVPLPAALRQTLKGIAADAGLDAGQRAAAAPGAHA
;
A
#
# COMPACT_ATOMS: atom_id res chain seq x y z
N MET A 1 -6.32 -16.03 -8.17
CA MET A 1 -7.12 -14.91 -7.62
C MET A 1 -6.49 -14.55 -6.29
N THR A 2 -5.90 -13.35 -6.17
CA THR A 2 -5.27 -12.89 -4.93
C THR A 2 -6.33 -12.59 -3.88
N THR A 3 -6.17 -13.10 -2.67
CA THR A 3 -7.08 -12.80 -1.56
C THR A 3 -6.89 -11.34 -1.15
N PRO A 4 -7.97 -10.53 -1.07
CA PRO A 4 -7.82 -9.13 -0.67
C PRO A 4 -7.34 -9.03 0.79
N PHE A 5 -6.43 -8.10 1.07
CA PHE A 5 -6.01 -7.79 2.43
C PHE A 5 -7.25 -7.44 3.27
N ARG A 6 -7.40 -8.12 4.40
CA ARG A 6 -8.55 -7.91 5.29
C ARG A 6 -8.11 -7.99 6.74
N ARG A 7 -8.36 -6.93 7.50
CA ARG A 7 -7.99 -6.84 8.93
C ARG A 7 -9.16 -6.31 9.76
N ARG A 8 -9.36 -6.91 10.93
CA ARG A 8 -10.29 -6.37 11.93
C ARG A 8 -9.54 -5.41 12.84
N VAL A 9 -10.10 -4.23 13.07
CA VAL A 9 -9.57 -3.26 14.04
C VAL A 9 -9.64 -3.84 15.44
N GLU A 10 -8.51 -3.82 16.12
CA GLU A 10 -8.32 -4.30 17.49
C GLU A 10 -8.34 -3.13 18.49
N HIS A 11 -8.48 -3.42 19.77
CA HIS A 11 -8.53 -2.36 20.80
C HIS A 11 -7.23 -1.53 20.82
N VAL A 12 -6.08 -2.19 20.61
CA VAL A 12 -4.76 -1.55 20.55
C VAL A 12 -4.61 -0.55 19.40
N ASP A 13 -5.47 -0.63 18.39
CA ASP A 13 -5.45 0.29 17.25
C ASP A 13 -6.11 1.64 17.58
N THR A 14 -6.88 1.71 18.66
CA THR A 14 -7.68 2.90 19.03
C THR A 14 -6.96 3.82 20.01
N ASP A 15 -7.31 5.11 19.99
CA ASP A 15 -6.80 6.10 20.93
C ASP A 15 -7.91 6.73 21.80
N ALA A 16 -7.53 7.68 22.65
CA ALA A 16 -8.43 8.34 23.59
C ALA A 16 -9.60 9.10 22.95
N SER A 17 -9.56 9.35 21.64
CA SER A 17 -10.67 9.96 20.89
C SER A 17 -11.76 8.95 20.49
N GLY A 18 -11.56 7.65 20.75
CA GLY A 18 -12.53 6.60 20.46
C GLY A 18 -12.51 6.10 19.01
N VAL A 19 -11.55 6.54 18.20
CA VAL A 19 -11.31 6.07 16.83
C VAL A 19 -9.91 5.47 16.70
N VAL A 20 -9.61 4.86 15.56
CA VAL A 20 -8.27 4.34 15.25
C VAL A 20 -7.27 5.48 15.17
N HIS A 21 -6.12 5.32 15.83
CA HIS A 21 -5.04 6.31 15.83
C HIS A 21 -4.51 6.53 14.41
N PHE A 22 -4.20 7.79 14.04
CA PHE A 22 -3.82 8.15 12.66
C PHE A 22 -2.65 7.32 12.13
N SER A 23 -1.64 7.03 12.96
CA SER A 23 -0.46 6.24 12.54
C SER A 23 -0.81 4.81 12.18
N ARG A 24 -1.90 4.25 12.72
CA ARG A 24 -2.29 2.88 12.42
C ARG A 24 -2.77 2.70 10.99
N TYR A 25 -3.37 3.74 10.38
CA TYR A 25 -3.70 3.74 8.96
C TYR A 25 -2.43 3.54 8.12
N VAL A 26 -1.32 4.17 8.51
CA VAL A 26 -0.03 4.05 7.81
C VAL A 26 0.47 2.62 7.85
N SER A 27 0.49 1.99 9.03
CA SER A 27 0.93 0.60 9.17
C SER A 27 0.06 -0.37 8.37
N LEU A 28 -1.26 -0.13 8.33
CA LEU A 28 -2.17 -0.93 7.51
C LEU A 28 -1.90 -0.72 6.02
N MET A 29 -1.72 0.52 5.56
CA MET A 29 -1.41 0.82 4.16
C MET A 29 -0.08 0.20 3.71
N GLU A 30 0.96 0.28 4.54
CA GLU A 30 2.24 -0.37 4.27
C GLU A 30 2.06 -1.89 4.14
N THR A 31 1.35 -2.52 5.07
CA THR A 31 1.07 -3.97 5.01
C THR A 31 0.32 -4.33 3.73
N VAL A 32 -0.69 -3.55 3.35
CA VAL A 32 -1.46 -3.75 2.11
C VAL A 32 -0.55 -3.70 0.88
N VAL A 33 0.38 -2.75 0.82
CA VAL A 33 1.34 -2.66 -0.29
C VAL A 33 2.31 -3.84 -0.28
N LEU A 34 2.87 -4.20 0.87
CA LEU A 34 3.86 -5.27 0.96
C LEU A 34 3.26 -6.64 0.60
N GLU A 35 2.07 -6.97 1.12
CA GLU A 35 1.35 -8.19 0.76
C GLU A 35 1.01 -8.21 -0.73
N PHE A 36 0.55 -7.07 -1.28
CA PHE A 36 0.28 -6.95 -2.71
C PHE A 36 1.50 -7.23 -3.59
N LEU A 37 2.68 -6.81 -3.16
CA LEU A 37 3.95 -7.09 -3.83
C LEU A 37 4.41 -8.53 -3.64
N GLU A 38 4.23 -9.08 -2.44
CA GLU A 38 4.58 -10.46 -2.09
C GLU A 38 3.83 -11.45 -2.98
N ASP A 39 2.52 -11.24 -3.17
CA ASP A 39 1.67 -12.03 -4.07
C ASP A 39 2.09 -11.99 -5.56
N ARG A 40 3.02 -11.12 -5.91
CA ARG A 40 3.52 -10.89 -7.28
C ARG A 40 5.02 -11.13 -7.40
N GLU A 41 5.62 -11.83 -6.43
CA GLU A 41 7.04 -12.17 -6.41
C GLU A 41 7.94 -10.92 -6.49
N ALA A 42 7.44 -9.79 -5.98
CA ALA A 42 8.12 -8.49 -5.93
C ALA A 42 8.16 -7.90 -4.51
N GLY A 43 7.75 -8.69 -3.51
CA GLY A 43 7.71 -8.31 -2.10
C GLY A 43 9.06 -8.44 -1.40
N LEU A 44 9.03 -8.39 -0.07
CA LEU A 44 10.24 -8.36 0.75
C LEU A 44 11.07 -9.62 0.60
N THR A 45 10.44 -10.79 0.42
CA THR A 45 11.17 -12.05 0.22
C THR A 45 12.04 -12.00 -1.03
N ALA A 46 11.45 -11.61 -2.16
CA ALA A 46 12.17 -11.55 -3.44
C ALA A 46 13.25 -10.45 -3.46
N LEU A 47 13.02 -9.34 -2.76
CA LEU A 47 14.03 -8.28 -2.58
C LEU A 47 15.21 -8.75 -1.72
N ALA A 48 14.92 -9.42 -0.59
CA ALA A 48 15.93 -9.94 0.32
C ALA A 48 16.81 -11.01 -0.35
N GLU A 49 16.23 -11.89 -1.17
CA GLU A 49 16.98 -12.86 -1.98
C GLU A 49 17.97 -12.22 -2.97
N GLN A 50 17.72 -10.96 -3.35
CA GLN A 50 18.60 -10.15 -4.20
C GLN A 50 19.51 -9.21 -3.40
N GLY A 51 19.55 -9.33 -2.06
CA GLY A 51 20.38 -8.51 -1.20
C GLY A 51 19.93 -7.05 -1.10
N VAL A 52 18.63 -6.79 -1.23
CA VAL A 52 18.04 -5.44 -1.20
C VAL A 52 16.96 -5.36 -0.12
N ASP A 53 17.01 -4.31 0.69
CA ASP A 53 15.95 -3.91 1.62
C ASP A 53 15.18 -2.70 1.10
N LEU A 54 14.05 -2.39 1.72
CA LEU A 54 13.25 -1.20 1.43
C LEU A 54 13.25 -0.22 2.60
N ALA A 55 13.44 1.05 2.28
CA ALA A 55 13.20 2.16 3.20
C ALA A 55 12.07 3.05 2.69
N VAL A 56 11.08 3.34 3.53
CA VAL A 56 10.05 4.34 3.21
C VAL A 56 10.66 5.74 3.31
N THR A 57 10.63 6.48 2.20
CA THR A 57 11.22 7.83 2.10
C THR A 57 10.17 8.93 2.02
N GLN A 58 8.95 8.61 1.60
CA GLN A 58 7.83 9.55 1.56
C GLN A 58 6.53 8.82 1.88
N LEU A 59 5.66 9.53 2.59
CA LEU A 59 4.32 9.08 2.95
C LEU A 59 3.34 10.25 2.76
N GLN A 60 2.19 9.97 2.16
CA GLN A 60 1.06 10.88 2.11
C GLN A 60 -0.21 10.10 2.45
N VAL A 61 -1.07 10.66 3.29
CA VAL A 61 -2.34 10.04 3.68
C VAL A 61 -3.45 11.08 3.68
N SER A 62 -4.62 10.71 3.15
CA SER A 62 -5.86 11.45 3.24
C SER A 62 -6.90 10.62 3.99
N TYR A 63 -7.40 11.15 5.10
CA TYR A 63 -8.37 10.49 5.96
C TYR A 63 -9.77 11.00 5.61
N SER A 64 -10.62 10.13 5.06
CA SER A 64 -11.99 10.49 4.63
C SER A 64 -13.03 10.20 5.72
N ARG A 65 -12.88 9.07 6.42
CA ARG A 65 -13.81 8.62 7.46
C ARG A 65 -13.06 7.90 8.59
N PRO A 66 -13.49 8.05 9.85
CA PRO A 66 -12.85 7.37 10.96
C PRO A 66 -13.15 5.87 10.96
N MET A 67 -12.13 5.07 11.24
CA MET A 67 -12.25 3.67 11.64
C MET A 67 -12.49 3.57 13.15
N THR A 68 -13.30 2.60 13.55
CA THR A 68 -13.63 2.32 14.95
C THR A 68 -13.34 0.86 15.32
N TYR A 69 -13.28 0.57 16.62
CA TYR A 69 -13.08 -0.79 17.12
C TYR A 69 -14.05 -1.79 16.45
N ARG A 70 -13.53 -2.96 16.07
CA ARG A 70 -14.23 -4.05 15.36
C ARG A 70 -14.62 -3.77 13.90
N ASP A 71 -14.32 -2.61 13.34
CA ASP A 71 -14.40 -2.42 11.89
C ASP A 71 -13.61 -3.50 11.16
N VAL A 72 -14.15 -3.98 10.05
CA VAL A 72 -13.41 -4.82 9.11
C VAL A 72 -12.95 -3.96 7.96
N VAL A 73 -11.64 -3.84 7.84
CA VAL A 73 -10.94 -3.02 6.86
C VAL A 73 -10.47 -3.91 5.73
N VAL A 74 -10.80 -3.51 4.51
CA VAL A 74 -10.31 -4.11 3.26
C VAL A 74 -9.33 -3.15 2.61
N GLY A 75 -8.17 -3.66 2.24
CA GLY A 75 -7.09 -2.90 1.65
C GLY A 75 -6.84 -3.28 0.20
N HIS A 76 -6.58 -2.26 -0.63
CA HIS A 76 -6.12 -2.42 -2.00
C HIS A 76 -4.88 -1.57 -2.22
N ALA A 77 -3.92 -2.09 -3.00
CA ALA A 77 -2.72 -1.37 -3.38
C ALA A 77 -2.50 -1.36 -4.89
N HIS A 78 -1.68 -0.42 -5.34
CA HIS A 78 -1.25 -0.29 -6.71
C HIS A 78 0.17 0.32 -6.77
N VAL A 79 1.02 -0.16 -7.68
CA VAL A 79 2.31 0.49 -7.98
C VAL A 79 2.09 1.58 -9.02
N GLU A 80 2.20 2.84 -8.61
CA GLU A 80 1.95 4.01 -9.47
C GLU A 80 3.16 4.36 -10.34
N HIS A 81 4.38 4.22 -9.81
CA HIS A 81 5.59 4.63 -10.53
C HIS A 81 6.82 3.82 -10.13
N VAL A 82 7.67 3.47 -11.10
CA VAL A 82 8.91 2.70 -10.89
C VAL A 82 10.12 3.42 -11.50
N GLY A 83 11.00 3.91 -10.63
CA GLY A 83 12.26 4.57 -10.99
C GLY A 83 13.44 3.60 -11.12
N GLY A 84 14.66 4.12 -10.91
CA GLY A 84 15.89 3.30 -10.89
C GLY A 84 16.16 2.64 -9.54
N ALA A 85 16.07 3.41 -8.46
CA ALA A 85 16.34 2.97 -7.08
C ALA A 85 15.14 3.16 -6.13
N LYS A 86 13.98 3.55 -6.67
CA LYS A 86 12.77 3.81 -5.90
C LYS A 86 11.51 3.48 -6.68
N PHE A 87 10.44 3.14 -5.98
CA PHE A 87 9.11 3.05 -6.56
C PHE A 87 8.08 3.68 -5.62
N ARG A 88 6.93 4.05 -6.17
CA ARG A 88 5.80 4.62 -5.44
C ARG A 88 4.61 3.68 -5.59
N ALA A 89 3.98 3.38 -4.47
CA ALA A 89 2.73 2.64 -4.42
C ALA A 89 1.65 3.48 -3.75
N THR A 90 0.40 3.24 -4.12
CA THR A 90 -0.79 3.81 -3.49
C THR A 90 -1.54 2.70 -2.77
N ALA A 91 -2.28 3.08 -1.72
CA ALA A 91 -3.15 2.20 -0.97
C ALA A 91 -4.49 2.86 -0.69
N VAL A 92 -5.56 2.07 -0.74
CA VAL A 92 -6.93 2.46 -0.37
C VAL A 92 -7.40 1.54 0.74
N LEU A 93 -7.83 2.12 1.85
CA LEU A 93 -8.48 1.42 2.95
C LEU A 93 -9.99 1.70 2.89
N SER A 94 -10.78 0.63 2.95
CA SER A 94 -12.23 0.67 2.86
C SER A 94 -12.90 -0.17 3.94
N ARG A 95 -14.12 0.18 4.33
CA ARG A 95 -14.97 -0.60 5.23
C ARG A 95 -16.06 -1.25 4.41
N GLU A 96 -16.36 -2.52 4.70
CA GLU A 96 -17.51 -3.19 4.10
C GLU A 96 -18.85 -2.53 4.54
N PRO A 97 -19.82 -2.37 3.61
CA PRO A 97 -19.76 -2.80 2.22
C PRO A 97 -18.88 -1.91 1.32
N ASP A 98 -18.91 -0.56 1.38
CA ASP A 98 -18.21 0.26 0.37
C ASP A 98 -17.72 1.65 0.84
N ALA A 99 -17.47 1.85 2.13
CA ALA A 99 -17.01 3.17 2.59
C ALA A 99 -15.50 3.32 2.47
N VAL A 100 -15.00 4.18 1.57
CA VAL A 100 -13.59 4.62 1.61
C VAL A 100 -13.32 5.32 2.94
N LEU A 101 -12.32 4.82 3.66
CA LEU A 101 -11.89 5.30 4.96
C LEU A 101 -10.68 6.23 4.82
N ALA A 102 -9.68 5.80 4.05
CA ALA A 102 -8.49 6.57 3.78
C ALA A 102 -7.82 6.14 2.49
N THR A 103 -7.08 7.07 1.89
CA THR A 103 -6.18 6.81 0.76
C THR A 103 -4.77 7.27 1.11
N GLY A 104 -3.76 6.68 0.50
CA GLY A 104 -2.40 7.10 0.73
C GLY A 104 -1.43 6.65 -0.34
N SER A 105 -0.22 7.19 -0.28
CA SER A 105 0.91 6.78 -1.10
C SER A 105 2.17 6.61 -0.26
N LEU A 106 2.96 5.59 -0.59
CA LEU A 106 4.26 5.28 0.01
C LEU A 106 5.31 5.26 -1.10
N THR A 107 6.44 5.91 -0.86
CA THR A 107 7.61 5.81 -1.74
C THR A 107 8.69 5.00 -1.04
N PHE A 108 9.04 3.87 -1.64
CA PHE A 108 10.07 2.96 -1.17
C PHE A 108 11.37 3.19 -1.95
N ALA A 109 12.48 3.35 -1.25
CA ALA A 109 13.82 3.31 -1.81
C ALA A 109 14.42 1.93 -1.57
N ALA A 110 15.06 1.37 -2.59
CA ALA A 110 15.90 0.19 -2.45
C ALA A 110 17.21 0.59 -1.75
N VAL A 111 17.56 -0.14 -0.69
CA VAL A 111 18.74 0.12 0.12
C VAL A 111 19.56 -1.16 0.33
N ASP A 112 20.86 -0.98 0.51
CA ASP A 112 21.75 -2.05 0.94
C ASP A 112 21.45 -2.38 2.42
N PRO A 113 21.19 -3.65 2.79
CA PRO A 113 20.79 -4.03 4.13
C PRO A 113 21.89 -3.86 5.19
N THR A 114 23.16 -3.77 4.77
CA THR A 114 24.31 -3.63 5.67
C THR A 114 24.62 -2.15 5.96
N THR A 115 24.55 -1.31 4.93
CA THR A 115 24.97 0.10 5.00
C THR A 115 23.80 1.08 5.09
N GLY A 116 22.59 0.66 4.71
CA GLY A 116 21.42 1.53 4.56
C GLY A 116 21.51 2.51 3.38
N GLY A 117 22.57 2.42 2.57
CA GLY A 117 22.78 3.30 1.42
C GLY A 117 21.86 2.94 0.24
N PRO A 118 21.48 3.89 -0.62
CA PRO A 118 20.60 3.63 -1.76
C PRO A 118 21.28 2.73 -2.79
N VAL A 119 20.56 1.73 -3.29
CA VAL A 119 21.01 0.83 -4.37
C VAL A 119 20.00 0.79 -5.52
N PRO A 120 20.42 0.46 -6.75
CA PRO A 120 19.49 0.23 -7.84
C PRO A 120 18.54 -0.93 -7.53
N LEU A 121 17.29 -0.82 -7.96
CA LEU A 121 16.38 -1.98 -7.96
C LEU A 121 16.95 -3.06 -8.90
N PRO A 122 17.01 -4.33 -8.46
CA PRO A 122 17.44 -5.43 -9.31
C PRO A 122 16.64 -5.49 -10.60
N ALA A 123 17.29 -5.75 -11.74
CA ALA A 123 16.68 -5.60 -13.05
C ALA A 123 15.42 -6.47 -13.25
N ALA A 124 15.40 -7.68 -12.69
CA ALA A 124 14.24 -8.57 -12.72
C ALA A 124 13.06 -7.97 -11.93
N LEU A 125 13.27 -7.62 -10.66
CA LEU A 125 12.24 -7.02 -9.81
C LEU A 125 11.73 -5.69 -10.35
N ARG A 126 12.61 -4.86 -10.90
CA ARG A 126 12.23 -3.61 -11.55
C ARG A 126 11.33 -3.86 -12.76
N GLN A 127 11.54 -4.93 -13.52
CA GLN A 127 10.65 -5.29 -14.63
C GLN A 127 9.31 -5.80 -14.12
N THR A 128 9.29 -6.67 -13.11
CA THR A 128 8.06 -7.13 -12.47
C THR A 128 7.23 -5.94 -11.96
N LEU A 129 7.83 -5.04 -11.18
CA LEU A 129 7.18 -3.83 -10.69
C LEU A 129 6.60 -2.95 -11.82
N LYS A 130 7.28 -2.85 -12.96
CA LYS A 130 6.77 -2.12 -14.14
C LYS A 130 5.59 -2.83 -14.80
N GLY A 131 5.61 -4.16 -14.88
CA GLY A 131 4.47 -4.93 -15.37
C GLY A 131 3.23 -4.71 -14.49
N ILE A 132 3.42 -4.79 -13.17
CA ILE A 132 2.37 -4.53 -12.18
C ILE A 132 1.77 -3.12 -12.33
N ALA A 133 2.63 -2.12 -12.56
CA ALA A 133 2.18 -0.74 -12.77
C ALA A 133 1.36 -0.58 -14.05
N ALA A 134 1.69 -1.30 -15.12
CA ALA A 134 0.96 -1.24 -16.38
C ALA A 134 -0.42 -1.90 -16.28
N ASP A 135 -0.53 -3.06 -15.62
CA ASP A 135 -1.78 -3.82 -15.51
C ASP A 135 -2.88 -3.04 -14.77
N ALA A 136 -2.51 -2.32 -13.72
CA ALA A 136 -3.49 -1.59 -12.93
C ALA A 136 -3.90 -0.22 -13.52
N GLY A 137 -3.17 0.29 -14.52
CA GLY A 137 -3.67 1.37 -15.38
C GLY A 137 -4.93 0.98 -16.18
N LEU A 138 -5.10 -0.32 -16.46
CA LEU A 138 -6.29 -0.86 -17.12
C LEU A 138 -7.47 -1.02 -16.14
N ASP A 139 -7.20 -1.43 -14.90
CA ASP A 139 -8.22 -1.61 -13.85
C ASP A 139 -8.71 -0.28 -13.24
N ALA A 140 -7.85 0.73 -13.12
CA ALA A 140 -8.21 2.05 -12.61
C ALA A 140 -9.21 2.77 -13.53
N GLY A 141 -9.11 2.59 -14.85
CA GLY A 141 -10.08 3.10 -15.83
C GLY A 141 -11.48 2.50 -15.67
N GLN A 142 -11.58 1.28 -15.13
CA GLN A 142 -12.86 0.61 -14.85
C GLN A 142 -13.41 0.95 -13.45
N ARG A 143 -12.56 1.20 -12.45
CA ARG A 143 -12.98 1.59 -11.09
C ARG A 143 -13.35 3.08 -10.94
N ALA A 144 -12.72 3.97 -11.69
CA ALA A 144 -13.08 5.40 -11.69
C ALA A 144 -14.51 5.65 -12.22
N ALA A 145 -15.03 4.77 -13.08
CA ALA A 145 -16.41 4.83 -13.57
C ALA A 145 -17.47 4.40 -12.51
N ALA A 146 -17.04 3.87 -11.37
CA ALA A 146 -17.91 3.34 -10.31
C ALA A 146 -17.94 4.18 -9.02
N ALA A 147 -17.22 5.31 -8.95
CA ALA A 147 -17.29 6.21 -7.80
C ALA A 147 -18.63 7.00 -7.84
N PRO A 148 -19.52 6.87 -6.83
CA PRO A 148 -20.69 7.72 -6.77
C PRO A 148 -20.26 9.16 -6.48
N GLY A 149 -20.87 10.09 -7.22
CA GLY A 149 -20.56 11.52 -7.18
C GLY A 149 -20.50 12.07 -5.75
N ALA A 150 -19.45 12.83 -5.50
CA ALA A 150 -19.30 13.63 -4.29
C ALA A 150 -20.53 14.56 -4.15
N HIS A 151 -21.35 14.33 -3.13
CA HIS A 151 -22.34 15.30 -2.70
C HIS A 151 -21.75 16.19 -1.59
N ALA A 152 -21.61 17.46 -1.96
CA ALA A 152 -21.84 18.72 -1.23
C ALA A 152 -21.62 18.73 0.30
#